data_AF-A0A2E0TID4-F1
#
_entry.id   AF-A0A2E0TID4-F1
#
_cell.length_a   1.000
_cell.length_b   1.000
_cell.length_c   1.000
_cell.angle_alpha   90.00
_cell.angle_beta   90.00
_cell.angle_gamma   90.00
#
_symmetry.space_group_name_H-M   'P 1'
#
loop_
_entity.id
_entity.type
_entity.pdbx_description
1 polymer ?
#
loop_
_entity_poly.entity_id
_entity_poly.type
_entity_poly.pdbx_seq_one_letter_code
_entity_poly.pdbx_strand_id
1 'polypeptide(L)'
;MWMLEDRRQRRSSDRQTALRYQLDHIRDRGRIEALVVVDDQGIVVASSGEDGVCEELGAVAPLMSRSPLGMPLSPLLTGGEVAVRPLELQGQRLFLACLGGNVARDALLGHSVKGVARILGAN
;
A
#
# COMPACT_ATOMS: atom_id res chain seq x y z
N MET A 1 -26.50 10.24 25.92
CA MET A 1 -25.58 9.08 25.96
C MET A 1 -24.98 8.94 24.58
N TRP A 2 -23.73 9.40 24.40
CA TRP A 2 -23.07 9.38 23.09
C TRP A 2 -22.66 7.94 22.79
N MET A 3 -23.31 7.33 21.80
CA MET A 3 -22.92 6.05 21.24
C MET A 3 -21.58 6.28 20.53
N LEU A 4 -20.50 5.69 21.05
CA LEU A 4 -19.24 5.61 20.33
C LEU A 4 -19.49 4.75 19.09
N GLU A 5 -19.90 5.37 17.98
CA GLU A 5 -19.93 4.71 16.67
C GLU A 5 -18.55 4.11 16.43
N ASP A 6 -18.50 2.78 16.34
CA ASP A 6 -17.29 2.06 15.98
C ASP A 6 -16.96 2.43 14.52
N ARG A 7 -16.11 3.46 14.35
CA ARG A 7 -15.73 4.01 13.04
C ARG A 7 -15.06 2.97 12.13
N ARG A 8 -14.74 1.77 12.61
CA ARG A 8 -14.07 0.69 11.87
C ARG A 8 -15.08 -0.39 11.49
N GLN A 9 -15.74 -0.21 10.34
CA GLN A 9 -16.78 -1.12 9.85
C GLN A 9 -16.28 -2.54 9.54
N ARG A 10 -14.96 -2.75 9.35
CA ARG A 10 -14.35 -4.06 9.09
C ARG A 10 -13.11 -4.26 9.97
N ARG A 11 -13.17 -5.20 10.91
CA ARG A 11 -12.03 -5.62 11.76
C ARG A 11 -11.86 -7.12 11.64
N SER A 12 -10.61 -7.58 11.61
CA SER A 12 -10.23 -8.99 11.65
C SER A 12 -9.06 -9.17 12.62
N SER A 13 -9.05 -10.29 13.34
CA SER A 13 -7.86 -10.76 14.09
C SER A 13 -6.87 -11.49 13.20
N ASP A 14 -7.33 -12.00 12.04
CA ASP A 14 -6.42 -12.50 11.00
C ASP A 14 -5.69 -11.32 10.35
N ARG A 15 -4.36 -11.35 10.47
CA ARG A 15 -3.45 -10.26 10.07
C ARG A 15 -3.55 -9.95 8.59
N GLN A 16 -3.64 -10.97 7.74
CA GLN A 16 -3.67 -10.79 6.29
C GLN A 16 -4.99 -10.15 5.85
N THR A 17 -6.11 -10.59 6.43
CA THR A 17 -7.41 -9.97 6.23
C THR A 17 -7.45 -8.53 6.75
N ALA A 18 -6.86 -8.28 7.93
CA ALA A 18 -6.79 -6.93 8.50
C ALA A 18 -5.97 -5.98 7.62
N LEU A 19 -4.86 -6.45 7.04
CA LEU A 19 -4.07 -5.70 6.07
C LEU A 19 -4.88 -5.39 4.82
N ARG A 20 -5.54 -6.40 4.23
CA ARG A 20 -6.38 -6.19 3.04
C ARG A 20 -7.47 -5.14 3.29
N TYR A 21 -8.18 -5.21 4.43
CA TYR A 21 -9.18 -4.20 4.79
C TYR A 21 -8.59 -2.80 4.97
N GLN A 22 -7.39 -2.71 5.55
CA GLN A 22 -6.68 -1.44 5.67
C GLN A 22 -6.33 -0.89 4.29
N LEU A 23 -5.85 -1.72 3.36
CA LEU A 23 -5.51 -1.29 2.00
C LEU A 23 -6.75 -0.88 1.19
N ASP A 24 -7.83 -1.66 1.24
CA ASP A 24 -9.11 -1.32 0.61
C ASP A 24 -9.60 0.06 1.07
N HIS A 25 -9.57 0.30 2.38
CA HIS A 25 -10.00 1.59 2.94
C HIS A 25 -9.14 2.77 2.44
N ILE A 26 -7.81 2.58 2.35
CA ILE A 26 -6.90 3.61 1.83
C ILE A 26 -7.18 3.83 0.35
N ARG A 27 -7.35 2.75 -0.42
CA ARG A 27 -7.60 2.79 -1.85
C ARG A 27 -8.88 3.58 -2.16
N ASP A 28 -9.98 3.23 -1.51
CA ASP A 28 -11.28 3.89 -1.67
C ASP A 28 -11.20 5.38 -1.32
N ARG A 29 -10.56 5.71 -0.19
CA ARG A 29 -10.42 7.10 0.28
C ARG A 29 -9.53 7.94 -0.64
N GLY A 30 -8.47 7.36 -1.19
CA GLY A 30 -7.52 8.02 -2.06
C GLY A 30 -7.92 8.03 -3.53
N ARG A 31 -8.99 7.30 -3.91
CA ARG A 31 -9.33 6.96 -5.31
C ARG A 31 -8.12 6.39 -6.05
N ILE A 32 -7.38 5.53 -5.35
CA ILE A 32 -6.18 4.86 -5.86
C ILE A 32 -6.64 3.67 -6.71
N GLU A 33 -5.93 3.40 -7.79
CA GLU A 33 -6.25 2.28 -8.68
C GLU A 33 -5.80 0.95 -8.06
N ALA A 34 -4.54 0.90 -7.64
CA ALA A 34 -3.92 -0.23 -6.95
C ALA A 34 -3.00 0.23 -5.82
N LEU A 35 -2.95 -0.53 -4.73
CA LEU A 35 -2.14 -0.27 -3.55
C LEU A 35 -1.57 -1.60 -3.03
N VAL A 36 -0.26 -1.65 -2.80
CA VAL A 36 0.43 -2.87 -2.36
C VAL A 36 1.39 -2.59 -1.21
N VAL A 37 1.53 -3.59 -0.33
CA VAL A 37 2.62 -3.70 0.65
C VAL A 37 3.54 -4.81 0.16
N VAL A 38 4.82 -4.49 0.03
CA VAL A 38 5.80 -5.31 -0.68
C VAL A 38 7.08 -5.37 0.12
N ASP A 39 7.79 -6.49 0.07
CA ASP A 39 9.11 -6.63 0.70
C ASP A 39 10.25 -6.12 -0.20
N ASP A 40 11.50 -6.30 0.24
CA ASP A 40 12.67 -5.84 -0.52
C ASP A 40 13.05 -6.70 -1.72
N GLN A 41 12.43 -7.88 -1.86
CA GLN A 41 12.56 -8.77 -3.02
C GLN A 41 11.44 -8.56 -4.04
N GLY A 42 10.47 -7.68 -3.76
CA GLY A 42 9.34 -7.42 -4.66
C GLY A 42 8.15 -8.36 -4.44
N ILE A 43 8.15 -9.15 -3.36
CA ILE A 43 7.04 -10.06 -3.04
C ILE A 43 5.91 -9.26 -2.38
N VAL A 44 4.71 -9.38 -2.96
CA VAL A 44 3.49 -8.76 -2.43
C VAL A 44 3.06 -9.44 -1.15
N VAL A 45 3.08 -8.71 -0.03
CA VAL A 45 2.59 -9.13 1.28
C VAL A 45 1.08 -8.95 1.38
N ALA A 46 0.57 -7.85 0.83
CA ALA A 46 -0.85 -7.55 0.75
C ALA A 46 -1.12 -6.57 -0.40
N SER A 47 -2.29 -6.68 -1.03
CA SER A 47 -2.70 -5.85 -2.16
C SER A 47 -4.17 -5.45 -2.07
N SER A 48 -4.50 -4.37 -2.78
CA SER A 48 -5.86 -3.95 -3.11
C SER A 48 -5.85 -3.30 -4.49
N GLY A 49 -6.53 -3.90 -5.47
CA GLY A 49 -6.45 -3.52 -6.87
C GLY A 49 -6.68 -4.72 -7.79
N GLU A 50 -6.43 -4.53 -9.08
CA GLU A 50 -6.37 -5.63 -10.05
C GLU A 50 -5.05 -6.41 -9.85
N ASP A 51 -5.11 -7.74 -9.97
CA ASP A 51 -4.01 -8.62 -9.54
C ASP A 51 -2.75 -8.41 -10.38
N GLY A 52 -2.86 -8.29 -11.71
CA GLY A 52 -1.71 -8.05 -12.60
C GLY A 52 -1.03 -6.70 -12.33
N VAL A 53 -1.80 -5.64 -12.12
CA VAL A 53 -1.28 -4.33 -11.71
C VAL A 53 -0.57 -4.43 -10.37
N CYS A 54 -1.14 -5.15 -9.40
CA CYS A 54 -0.53 -5.30 -8.08
C CYS A 54 0.79 -6.08 -8.14
N GLU A 55 0.87 -7.12 -8.96
CA GLU A 55 2.09 -7.90 -9.18
C GLU A 55 3.19 -7.05 -9.79
N GLU A 56 2.88 -6.33 -10.87
CA GLU A 56 3.82 -5.41 -11.53
C GLU A 56 4.29 -4.30 -10.58
N LEU A 57 3.34 -3.69 -9.85
CA LEU A 57 3.64 -2.65 -8.88
C LEU A 57 4.55 -3.17 -7.76
N GLY A 58 4.37 -4.43 -7.35
CA GLY A 58 5.24 -5.11 -6.40
C GLY A 58 6.65 -5.32 -6.92
N ALA A 59 6.79 -5.82 -8.15
CA ALA A 59 8.08 -6.03 -8.77
C ALA A 59 8.90 -4.73 -8.89
N VAL A 60 8.25 -3.60 -9.21
CA VAL A 60 8.96 -2.33 -9.43
C VAL A 60 9.20 -1.50 -8.16
N ALA A 61 8.39 -1.67 -7.12
CA ALA A 61 8.43 -0.80 -5.94
C ALA A 61 9.82 -0.71 -5.26
N PRO A 62 10.54 -1.83 -5.01
CA PRO A 62 11.87 -1.76 -4.41
C PRO A 62 12.89 -1.04 -5.31
N LEU A 63 12.77 -1.18 -6.63
CA LEU A 63 13.64 -0.53 -7.60
C LEU A 63 13.38 0.98 -7.64
N MET A 64 12.11 1.38 -7.73
CA MET A 64 11.70 2.79 -7.71
C MET A 64 12.12 3.51 -6.43
N SER A 65 12.10 2.82 -5.28
CA SER A 65 12.57 3.42 -4.03
C SER A 65 14.08 3.66 -4.00
N ARG A 66 14.88 2.94 -4.80
CA ARG A 66 16.34 3.10 -4.89
C ARG A 66 16.74 4.11 -5.97
N SER A 67 16.07 4.05 -7.12
CA SER A 67 16.33 4.93 -8.26
C SER A 67 15.00 5.31 -8.94
N PRO A 68 14.39 6.45 -8.56
CA PRO A 68 13.06 6.82 -9.05
C PRO A 68 13.02 7.32 -10.51
N LEU A 69 14.18 7.55 -11.14
CA LEU A 69 14.26 8.14 -12.49
C LEU A 69 14.70 7.11 -13.53
N GLY A 70 14.02 7.13 -14.68
CA GLY A 70 14.49 6.50 -15.92
C GLY A 70 14.27 5.00 -16.05
N MET A 71 13.53 4.36 -15.13
CA MET A 71 13.19 2.94 -15.30
C MET A 71 12.02 2.75 -16.27
N PRO A 72 12.11 1.80 -17.22
CA PRO A 72 10.97 1.43 -18.04
C PRO A 72 9.90 0.79 -17.14
N LEU A 73 8.68 1.30 -17.22
CA LEU A 73 7.50 0.70 -16.57
C LEU A 73 6.79 -0.21 -17.57
N SER A 74 6.18 -1.27 -17.06
CA SER A 74 5.32 -2.12 -17.89
C SER A 74 4.08 -1.34 -18.37
N PRO A 75 3.43 -1.78 -19.46
CA PRO A 75 2.22 -1.12 -19.95
C PRO A 75 1.11 -0.99 -18.90
N LEU A 76 1.05 -1.92 -17.94
CA LEU A 76 0.08 -1.92 -16.85
C LEU A 76 0.27 -0.76 -15.86
N LEU A 77 1.48 -0.20 -15.77
CA LEU A 77 1.80 0.96 -14.94
C LEU A 77 2.02 2.23 -15.76
N THR A 78 2.07 2.11 -17.09
CA THR A 78 2.39 3.21 -18.00
C THR A 78 1.23 4.20 -18.08
N GLY A 79 1.53 5.49 -17.92
CA GLY A 79 0.53 6.56 -17.96
C GLY A 79 -0.17 6.82 -16.62
N GLY A 80 0.05 5.98 -15.61
CA GLY A 80 -0.35 6.23 -14.24
C GLY A 80 0.77 6.82 -13.40
N GLU A 81 0.42 7.56 -12.34
CA GLU A 81 1.40 8.04 -11.38
C GLU A 81 1.69 6.98 -10.31
N VAL A 82 2.92 6.48 -10.29
CA VAL A 82 3.38 5.56 -9.25
C VAL A 82 4.02 6.33 -8.10
N ALA A 83 3.63 6.02 -6.86
CA ALA A 83 4.28 6.52 -5.66
C ALA A 83 4.68 5.37 -4.76
N VAL A 84 5.90 5.45 -4.21
CA VAL A 84 6.46 4.48 -3.28
C VAL A 84 6.86 5.17 -1.98
N ARG A 85 6.56 4.51 -0.85
CA ARG A 85 6.98 4.93 0.48
C ARG A 85 7.64 3.75 1.21
N PRO A 86 8.94 3.83 1.54
CA PRO A 86 9.58 2.80 2.36
C PRO A 86 9.04 2.84 3.79
N LEU A 87 9.00 1.69 4.44
CA LEU A 87 8.75 1.54 5.86
C LEU A 87 9.65 0.44 6.43
N GLU A 88 10.10 0.62 7.67
CA GLU A 88 10.93 -0.34 8.39
C GLU A 88 10.10 -1.00 9.47
N LEU A 89 10.12 -2.33 9.53
CA LEU A 89 9.42 -3.10 10.54
C LEU A 89 10.30 -4.23 11.05
N GLN A 90 10.65 -4.20 12.34
CA GLN A 90 11.48 -5.24 12.98
C GLN A 90 12.80 -5.53 12.24
N GLY A 91 13.39 -4.51 11.59
CA GLY A 91 14.61 -4.65 10.79
C GLY A 91 14.39 -5.17 9.36
N GLN A 92 13.15 -5.44 8.98
CA GLN A 92 12.77 -5.75 7.61
C GLN A 92 12.27 -4.50 6.90
N ARG A 93 12.85 -4.25 5.72
CA ARG A 93 12.45 -3.15 4.86
C ARG A 93 11.27 -3.58 3.98
N LEU A 94 10.21 -2.80 4.06
CA LEU A 94 8.99 -2.97 3.28
C LEU A 94 8.68 -1.68 2.50
N PHE A 95 7.79 -1.77 1.54
CA PHE A 95 7.37 -0.67 0.68
C PHE A 95 5.86 -0.63 0.62
N LEU A 96 5.29 0.56 0.79
CA LEU A 96 3.91 0.85 0.44
C LEU A 96 3.93 1.57 -0.91
N ALA A 97 3.40 0.92 -1.95
CA ALA A 97 3.39 1.45 -3.31
C ALA A 97 1.98 1.55 -3.85
N CYS A 98 1.70 2.58 -4.65
CA CYS A 98 0.40 2.76 -5.28
C CYS A 98 0.49 3.25 -6.72
N LEU A 99 -0.57 2.97 -7.47
CA LEU A 99 -0.83 3.49 -8.81
C LEU A 99 -2.05 4.44 -8.77
N GLY A 100 -1.90 5.62 -9.37
CA GLY A 100 -2.98 6.60 -9.50
C GLY A 100 -3.25 7.35 -8.19
N GLY A 101 -4.51 7.72 -7.95
CA GLY A 101 -4.92 8.55 -6.81
C GLY A 101 -5.03 10.04 -7.15
N ASN A 102 -5.42 10.83 -6.15
CA ASN A 102 -5.55 12.28 -6.27
C ASN A 102 -4.34 13.04 -5.71
N VAL A 103 -4.39 14.38 -5.76
CA VAL A 103 -3.34 15.28 -5.23
C VAL A 103 -2.99 15.06 -3.75
N ALA A 104 -3.87 14.44 -2.96
CA ALA A 104 -3.65 14.17 -1.54
C ALA A 104 -3.02 12.78 -1.28
N ARG A 105 -2.75 11.99 -2.33
CA ARG A 105 -2.20 10.63 -2.24
C ARG A 105 -0.94 10.55 -1.39
N ASP A 106 0.01 11.44 -1.57
CA ASP A 106 1.28 11.38 -0.84
C ASP A 106 1.08 11.57 0.67
N ALA A 107 0.18 12.48 1.06
CA ALA A 107 -0.20 12.68 2.45
C ALA A 107 -0.98 11.48 3.01
N LEU A 108 -1.88 10.91 2.20
CA LEU A 108 -2.63 9.70 2.53
C LEU A 108 -1.69 8.51 2.78
N LEU A 109 -0.73 8.27 1.88
CA LEU A 109 0.28 7.21 2.03
C LEU A 109 1.12 7.43 3.28
N GLY A 110 1.61 8.65 3.50
CA GLY A 110 2.40 8.99 4.69
C GLY A 110 1.65 8.71 6.00
N HIS A 111 0.34 8.98 6.04
CA HIS A 111 -0.50 8.64 7.19
C HIS A 111 -0.77 7.13 7.30
N SER A 112 -0.90 6.46 6.15
CA SER A 112 -1.26 5.04 6.05
C SER A 112 -0.15 4.08 6.49
N VAL A 113 1.12 4.47 6.35
CA VAL A 113 2.27 3.68 6.79
C VAL A 113 2.13 3.25 8.26
N LYS A 114 1.71 4.16 9.16
CA LYS A 114 1.50 3.84 10.57
C LYS A 114 0.43 2.78 10.80
N GLY A 115 -0.63 2.81 9.97
CA GLY A 115 -1.72 1.85 10.04
C GLY A 115 -1.28 0.44 9.62
N VAL A 116 -0.54 0.36 8.52
CA VAL A 116 0.04 -0.89 7.99
C VAL A 116 1.06 -1.47 8.97
N ALA A 117 2.02 -0.67 9.44
CA ALA A 117 3.06 -1.10 10.38
C ALA A 117 2.46 -1.65 11.69
N ARG A 118 1.40 -1.00 12.21
CA ARG A 118 0.69 -1.45 13.40
C ARG A 118 0.05 -2.84 13.22
N ILE A 119 -0.50 -3.14 12.06
CA ILE A 119 -1.13 -4.45 11.80
C ILE A 119 -0.06 -5.52 11.65
N LEU A 120 1.03 -5.21 10.93
CA LEU A 120 2.12 -6.16 10.73
C LEU A 120 2.90 -6.47 12.01
N GLY A 121 3.04 -5.48 12.91
CA GLY A 121 3.74 -5.62 14.19
C GLY A 121 2.87 -6.06 15.38
N ALA A 122 1.57 -6.29 15.18
CA ALA A 122 0.72 -6.88 16.21
C ALA A 122 0.95 -8.40 16.25
N ASN A 123 1.43 -8.89 17.39
CA ASN A 123 1.52 -10.33 17.72
C ASN A 123 0.17 -10.84 18.23
#